data_AF-A0A1Q6K5E3-F1
#
_entry.id   AF-A0A1Q6K5E3-F1
#
_cell.length_a   1.000
_cell.length_b   1.000
_cell.length_c   1.000
_cell.angle_alpha   90.00
_cell.angle_beta   90.00
_cell.angle_gamma   90.00
#
_symmetry.space_group_name_H-M   'P 1'
#
loop_
_entity.id
_entity.type
_entity.pdbx_description
1 polymer ?
#
loop_
_entity_poly.entity_id
_entity_poly.type
_entity_poly.pdbx_seq_one_letter_code
_entity_poly.pdbx_strand_id
1 'polypeptide(L)'
;MDVRKFVGTSFEDVATELSNMIRQEYTNHLEFLRDNAITDREEPKYWEKRLLAEPSIVSTRVYDKIMRVMQDPDQYRELLKKRFPWSKPVIRITRVSSFFEGIFPGPQNAIPKNVEWLINVRKLSLEKRVYSKYTNCN
;
A
#
# COMPACT_ATOMS: atom_id res chain seq x y z
N MET A 1 5.43 -15.97 9.54
CA MET A 1 4.93 -14.61 9.30
C MET A 1 6.15 -13.74 9.16
N ASP A 2 6.31 -13.11 8.01
CA ASP A 2 7.40 -12.16 7.80
C ASP A 2 6.92 -10.76 8.20
N VAL A 3 7.78 -9.99 8.85
CA VAL A 3 7.45 -8.69 9.43
C VAL A 3 8.55 -7.69 9.14
N ARG A 4 8.22 -6.65 8.38
CA ARG A 4 9.06 -5.47 8.18
C ARG A 4 8.54 -4.32 9.01
N LYS A 5 9.42 -3.68 9.80
CA LYS A 5 9.09 -2.54 10.66
C LYS A 5 9.86 -1.31 10.24
N PHE A 6 9.23 -0.16 10.38
CA PHE A 6 9.82 1.16 10.21
C PHE A 6 9.34 2.07 11.33
N VAL A 7 10.23 2.95 11.81
CA VAL A 7 9.92 4.02 12.76
C VAL A 7 10.51 5.29 12.21
N GLY A 8 9.66 6.27 11.94
CA GLY A 8 10.03 7.59 11.47
C GLY A 8 10.01 8.65 12.57
N THR A 9 10.33 9.87 12.18
CA THR A 9 10.33 11.06 13.04
C THR A 9 9.20 12.04 12.69
N SER A 10 8.57 11.85 11.53
CA SER A 10 7.49 12.68 11.01
C SER A 10 6.38 11.84 10.35
N PHE A 11 5.26 12.48 10.00
CA PHE A 11 4.22 11.83 9.20
C PHE A 11 4.68 11.59 7.76
N GLU A 12 5.50 12.51 7.25
CA GLU A 12 6.12 12.47 5.94
C GLU A 12 7.04 11.25 5.80
N ASP A 13 7.79 10.90 6.85
CA ASP A 13 8.63 9.70 6.88
C ASP A 13 7.79 8.43 6.73
N VAL A 14 6.69 8.35 7.49
CA VAL A 14 5.77 7.21 7.47
C VAL A 14 5.06 7.10 6.11
N ALA A 15 4.61 8.24 5.56
CA ALA A 15 3.97 8.30 4.26
C ALA A 15 4.92 7.90 3.14
N THR A 16 6.17 8.38 3.19
CA THR A 16 7.23 8.03 2.22
C THR A 16 7.53 6.55 2.26
N GLU A 17 7.74 5.97 3.44
CA GLU A 17 8.03 4.55 3.57
C GLU A 17 6.86 3.68 3.08
N LEU A 18 5.62 4.02 3.45
CA LEU A 18 4.44 3.30 2.97
C LEU A 18 4.34 3.36 1.43
N SER A 19 4.56 4.55 0.86
CA SER A 19 4.52 4.77 -0.58
C SER A 19 5.57 3.94 -1.31
N ASN A 20 6.78 3.88 -0.77
CA ASN A 20 7.85 3.03 -1.29
C ASN A 20 7.51 1.54 -1.22
N MET A 21 6.93 1.08 -0.11
CA MET A 21 6.52 -0.33 0.03
C MET A 21 5.44 -0.71 -0.99
N ILE A 22 4.40 0.12 -1.15
CA ILE A 22 3.31 -0.15 -2.10
C ILE A 22 3.77 0.02 -3.54
N ARG A 23 4.64 0.99 -3.83
CA ARG A 23 5.31 1.15 -5.13
C ARG A 23 6.03 -0.14 -5.51
N GLN A 24 6.79 -0.73 -4.60
CA GLN A 24 7.49 -1.99 -4.86
C GLN A 24 6.53 -3.14 -5.14
N GLU A 25 5.45 -3.30 -4.36
CA GLU A 25 4.43 -4.32 -4.63
C GLU A 25 3.81 -4.15 -6.03
N TYR A 26 3.54 -2.90 -6.40
CA TYR A 26 2.99 -2.58 -7.72
C TYR A 26 3.97 -2.87 -8.86
N THR A 27 5.24 -2.50 -8.70
CA THR A 27 6.30 -2.84 -9.66
C THR A 27 6.41 -4.34 -9.84
N ASN A 28 6.47 -5.11 -8.74
CA ASN A 28 6.54 -6.57 -8.79
C ASN A 28 5.33 -7.17 -9.54
N HIS A 29 4.14 -6.60 -9.33
CA HIS A 29 2.93 -7.02 -10.05
C HIS A 29 3.01 -6.73 -11.55
N LEU A 30 3.52 -5.56 -11.94
CA LEU A 30 3.72 -5.23 -13.37
C LEU A 30 4.76 -6.14 -14.02
N GLU A 31 5.86 -6.43 -13.34
CA GLU A 31 6.88 -7.38 -13.81
C GLU A 31 6.30 -8.77 -13.98
N PHE A 32 5.51 -9.25 -13.02
CA PHE A 32 4.79 -10.52 -13.14
C PHE A 32 3.86 -10.54 -14.36
N LEU A 33 3.08 -9.48 -14.59
CA LEU A 33 2.19 -9.42 -15.75
C LEU A 33 2.98 -9.41 -17.07
N ARG A 34 4.08 -8.66 -17.14
CA ARG A 34 4.97 -8.64 -18.31
C ARG A 34 5.53 -10.04 -18.60
N ASP A 35 6.02 -10.72 -17.58
CA ASP A 35 6.68 -12.02 -17.74
C ASP A 35 5.68 -13.13 -18.13
N ASN A 36 4.39 -12.92 -17.89
CA ASN A 36 3.31 -13.85 -18.25
C ASN A 36 2.49 -13.39 -19.47
N ALA A 37 2.90 -12.31 -20.14
CA ALA A 37 2.23 -11.82 -21.34
C ALA A 37 2.60 -12.67 -22.56
N ILE A 38 1.63 -12.96 -23.43
CA ILE A 38 1.88 -13.69 -24.68
C ILE A 38 2.52 -12.69 -25.66
N THR A 39 3.79 -12.92 -25.97
CA THR A 39 4.68 -11.94 -26.58
C THR A 39 4.21 -11.54 -27.99
N ASP A 40 3.74 -10.30 -28.15
CA ASP A 40 3.51 -9.66 -29.46
C ASP A 40 4.52 -8.52 -29.71
N ARG A 41 4.69 -8.11 -30.97
CA ARG A 41 5.73 -7.17 -31.43
C ARG A 41 5.66 -5.78 -30.78
N GLU A 42 4.51 -5.36 -30.25
CA GLU A 42 4.32 -4.06 -29.58
C GLU A 42 4.45 -4.11 -28.05
N GLU A 43 4.45 -5.30 -27.44
CA GLU A 43 4.45 -5.46 -25.98
C GLU A 43 5.69 -4.89 -25.25
N PRO A 44 6.93 -4.97 -25.79
CA PRO A 44 8.09 -4.47 -25.06
C PRO A 44 8.00 -2.97 -24.73
N LYS A 45 7.60 -2.15 -25.72
CA LYS A 45 7.45 -0.69 -25.55
C LYS A 45 6.28 -0.34 -24.63
N TYR A 46 5.22 -1.14 -24.65
CA TYR A 46 4.08 -0.98 -23.74
C TYR A 46 4.52 -1.19 -22.28
N TRP A 47 5.22 -2.30 -22.01
CA TRP A 47 5.68 -2.62 -20.66
C TRP A 47 6.74 -1.67 -20.13
N GLU A 48 7.69 -1.23 -20.96
CA GLU A 48 8.69 -0.22 -20.59
C GLU A 48 8.04 1.09 -20.13
N LYS A 49 7.06 1.60 -20.89
CA LYS A 49 6.34 2.84 -20.52
C LYS A 49 5.61 2.69 -19.18
N ARG A 50 4.94 1.56 -18.97
CA ARG A 50 4.18 1.31 -17.74
C ARG A 50 5.09 1.16 -16.52
N LEU A 51 6.15 0.36 -16.62
CA LEU A 51 7.12 0.16 -15.54
C LEU A 51 7.87 1.46 -15.17
N LEU A 52 8.06 2.37 -16.13
CA LEU A 52 8.68 3.67 -15.86
C LEU A 52 7.73 4.65 -15.16
N ALA A 53 6.48 4.73 -15.61
CA ALA A 53 5.56 5.79 -15.19
C ALA A 53 4.65 5.40 -14.02
N GLU A 54 4.03 4.22 -14.07
CA GLU A 54 2.94 3.86 -13.16
C GLU A 54 3.38 3.68 -11.70
N PRO A 55 4.55 3.09 -11.37
CA PRO A 55 5.02 3.01 -9.99
C PRO A 55 5.16 4.38 -9.32
N SER A 56 5.60 5.40 -10.07
CA SER A 56 5.72 6.77 -9.56
C SER A 56 4.35 7.38 -9.28
N ILE A 57 3.38 7.17 -10.19
CA ILE A 57 1.98 7.60 -9.99
C ILE A 57 1.39 6.96 -8.73
N VAL A 58 1.57 5.64 -8.56
CA VAL A 58 1.10 4.91 -7.37
C VAL A 58 1.75 5.45 -6.11
N SER A 59 3.06 5.70 -6.12
CA SER A 59 3.79 6.26 -4.98
C SER A 59 3.22 7.61 -4.55
N THR A 60 3.00 8.53 -5.50
CA THR A 60 2.42 9.86 -5.19
C THR A 60 1.01 9.75 -4.64
N ARG A 61 0.15 8.92 -5.26
CA ARG A 61 -1.24 8.75 -4.80
C ARG A 61 -1.32 8.15 -3.41
N VAL A 62 -0.46 7.17 -3.09
CA VAL A 62 -0.39 6.56 -1.75
C VAL A 62 0.06 7.61 -0.73
N TYR A 63 1.11 8.37 -1.04
CA TYR A 63 1.64 9.42 -0.18
C TYR A 63 0.55 10.44 0.18
N ASP A 64 -0.11 11.00 -0.84
CA ASP A 64 -1.14 12.01 -0.64
C ASP A 64 -2.32 11.47 0.17
N LYS A 65 -2.76 10.25 -0.13
CA LYS A 65 -3.91 9.65 0.55
C LYS A 65 -3.58 9.33 2.00
N ILE A 66 -2.42 8.75 2.31
CA ILE A 66 -2.08 8.42 3.70
C ILE A 66 -1.83 9.67 4.54
N MET A 67 -1.23 10.73 3.96
CA MET A 67 -1.09 12.01 4.64
C MET A 67 -2.46 12.56 5.06
N ARG A 68 -3.46 12.53 4.16
CA ARG A 68 -4.84 12.93 4.49
C ARG A 68 -5.45 12.08 5.60
N VAL A 69 -5.29 10.76 5.54
CA VAL A 69 -5.80 9.84 6.58
C VAL A 69 -5.15 10.11 7.95
N MET A 70 -3.86 10.40 7.99
CA MET A 70 -3.15 10.70 9.24
C MET A 70 -3.51 12.07 9.83
N GLN A 71 -3.81 13.05 8.97
CA GLN A 71 -4.20 14.41 9.36
C GLN A 71 -5.67 14.51 9.79
N ASP A 72 -6.57 13.82 9.10
CA ASP A 72 -8.00 13.76 9.41
C ASP A 72 -8.49 12.31 9.58
N PRO A 73 -8.15 11.67 10.72
CA PRO A 73 -8.52 10.28 10.95
C PRO A 73 -10.04 10.06 11.06
N ASP A 74 -10.83 11.06 11.44
CA ASP A 74 -12.26 10.90 11.63
C ASP A 74 -13.02 10.65 10.32
N GLN A 75 -12.51 11.19 9.21
CA GLN A 75 -13.06 10.95 7.88
C GLN A 75 -12.84 9.51 7.38
N TYR A 76 -11.83 8.80 7.90
CA TYR A 76 -11.41 7.48 7.41
C TYR A 76 -11.56 6.39 8.49
N ARG A 77 -12.62 6.48 9.29
CA ARG A 77 -12.88 5.59 10.44
C ARG A 77 -12.92 4.11 10.08
N GLU A 78 -13.32 3.76 8.86
CA GLU A 78 -13.32 2.39 8.35
C GLU A 78 -11.90 1.79 8.26
N LEU A 79 -10.87 2.63 8.14
CA LEU A 79 -9.47 2.22 8.12
C LEU A 79 -8.88 2.06 9.53
N LEU A 80 -9.61 2.45 10.56
CA LEU A 80 -9.07 2.65 11.90
C LEU A 80 -9.44 1.51 12.86
N LYS A 81 -8.42 0.88 13.44
CA LYS A 81 -8.60 -0.06 14.55
C LYS A 81 -8.29 0.62 15.88
N LYS A 82 -9.30 0.74 16.75
CA LYS A 82 -9.13 1.20 18.13
C LYS A 82 -8.80 0.00 19.03
N ARG A 83 -7.74 0.11 19.83
CA ARG A 83 -7.39 -0.90 20.85
C ARG A 83 -7.89 -0.50 22.24
N PHE A 84 -7.87 0.80 22.53
CA PHE A 84 -8.41 1.41 23.75
C PHE A 84 -9.06 2.77 23.46
N PRO A 85 -10.03 3.24 24.30
CA PRO A 85 -10.71 4.52 24.09
C PRO A 85 -9.75 5.73 24.04
N TRP A 86 -8.63 5.64 24.75
CA TRP A 86 -7.62 6.69 24.90
C TRP A 86 -6.46 6.57 23.90
N SER A 87 -6.39 5.48 23.12
CA SER A 87 -5.34 5.29 22.11
C SER A 87 -5.77 5.92 20.79
N LYS A 88 -4.88 6.72 20.16
CA LYS A 88 -5.05 7.06 18.74
C LYS A 88 -5.14 5.76 17.93
N PRO A 89 -6.06 5.69 16.96
CA PRO A 89 -6.31 4.47 16.22
C PRO A 89 -5.10 4.06 15.38
N VAL A 90 -4.93 2.76 15.19
CA VAL A 90 -3.97 2.20 14.24
C VAL A 90 -4.66 2.14 12.89
N ILE A 91 -4.07 2.75 11.86
CA ILE A 91 -4.57 2.64 10.49
C ILE A 91 -4.20 1.26 9.99
N ARG A 92 -5.18 0.51 9.52
CA ARG A 92 -5.06 -0.85 9.02
C ARG A 92 -5.36 -0.86 7.52
N ILE A 93 -4.37 -1.19 6.72
CA ILE A 93 -4.48 -1.24 5.26
C ILE A 93 -4.28 -2.68 4.81
N THR A 94 -5.27 -3.20 4.10
CA THR A 94 -5.27 -4.54 3.50
C THR A 94 -5.76 -4.42 2.06
N ARG A 95 -5.60 -5.47 1.25
CA ARG A 95 -6.10 -5.47 -0.14
C ARG A 95 -7.56 -5.01 -0.28
N VAL A 96 -8.43 -5.38 0.66
CA VAL A 96 -9.88 -5.10 0.61
C VAL A 96 -10.27 -3.75 1.22
N SER A 97 -9.29 -2.99 1.69
CA SER A 97 -9.50 -1.65 2.23
C SER A 97 -9.88 -0.65 1.14
N SER A 98 -10.82 0.26 1.45
CA SER A 98 -11.14 1.46 0.66
C SER A 98 -9.91 2.37 0.42
N PHE A 99 -8.83 2.18 1.17
CA PHE A 99 -7.57 2.87 0.96
C PHE A 99 -7.06 2.75 -0.48
N PHE A 100 -7.26 1.61 -1.15
CA PHE A 100 -6.75 1.42 -2.51
C PHE A 100 -7.65 1.96 -3.63
N GLU A 101 -8.83 2.49 -3.31
CA GLU A 101 -9.70 3.14 -4.28
C GLU A 101 -8.99 4.34 -4.92
N GLY A 102 -8.89 4.33 -6.25
CA GLY A 102 -8.23 5.36 -7.04
C GLY A 102 -6.69 5.35 -6.98
N ILE A 103 -6.06 4.41 -6.26
CA ILE A 103 -4.59 4.35 -6.18
C ILE A 103 -4.00 3.81 -7.48
N PHE A 104 -4.46 2.64 -7.94
CA PHE A 104 -3.89 1.99 -9.11
C PHE A 104 -4.46 2.56 -10.43
N PRO A 105 -3.64 2.76 -11.46
CA PRO A 105 -4.09 3.25 -12.77
C PRO A 105 -4.86 2.21 -13.60
N GLY A 106 -4.92 0.95 -13.16
CA GLY A 106 -5.66 -0.14 -13.83
C GLY A 106 -6.70 -0.81 -12.91
N PRO A 107 -7.54 -1.69 -13.47
CA PRO A 107 -8.64 -2.33 -12.74
C PRO A 107 -8.17 -3.40 -11.72
N GLN A 108 -6.92 -3.81 -11.80
CA GLN A 108 -6.36 -4.85 -10.95
C GLN A 108 -5.77 -4.27 -9.68
N ASN A 109 -6.16 -4.84 -8.54
CA ASN A 109 -5.51 -4.57 -7.28
C ASN A 109 -4.25 -5.43 -7.17
N ALA A 110 -3.09 -4.78 -7.26
CA ALA A 110 -1.77 -5.39 -7.23
C ALA A 110 -1.36 -5.93 -5.84
N ILE A 111 -2.14 -5.62 -4.81
CA ILE A 111 -1.78 -5.96 -3.44
C ILE A 111 -2.07 -7.44 -3.16
N PRO A 112 -1.08 -8.21 -2.69
CA PRO A 112 -1.32 -9.59 -2.32
C PRO A 112 -2.31 -9.72 -1.17
N LYS A 113 -3.10 -10.79 -1.24
CA LYS A 113 -4.19 -11.09 -0.31
C LYS A 113 -3.73 -11.32 1.13
N ASN A 114 -2.48 -11.73 1.31
CA ASN A 114 -1.85 -12.08 2.59
C ASN A 114 -0.96 -10.97 3.16
N VAL A 115 -1.07 -9.74 2.64
CA VAL A 115 -0.29 -8.59 3.11
C VAL A 115 -1.18 -7.61 3.86
N GLU A 116 -0.66 -7.11 4.97
CA GLU A 116 -1.29 -6.10 5.81
C GLU A 116 -0.26 -5.04 6.20
N TRP A 117 -0.67 -3.77 6.19
CA TRP A 117 0.09 -2.68 6.77
C TRP A 117 -0.64 -2.11 7.97
N LEU A 118 0.11 -1.88 9.05
CA LEU A 118 -0.37 -1.27 10.28
C LEU A 118 0.43 -0.02 10.56
N ILE A 119 -0.26 1.12 10.64
CA ILE A 119 0.38 2.42 10.91
C ILE A 119 -0.08 2.91 12.27
N ASN A 120 0.88 3.09 13.17
CA ASN A 120 0.65 3.72 14.45
C ASN A 120 1.06 5.19 14.38
N VAL A 121 0.07 6.06 14.18
CA VAL A 121 0.25 7.51 14.01
C VAL A 121 0.89 8.15 15.24
N ARG A 122 0.62 7.64 16.46
CA ARG A 122 1.23 8.19 17.69
C ARG A 122 2.70 7.83 17.83
N LYS A 123 3.07 6.63 17.38
CA LYS A 123 4.45 6.11 17.45
C LYS A 123 5.24 6.38 16.17
N LEU A 124 4.64 7.03 15.17
CA LEU A 124 5.22 7.26 13.84
C LEU A 124 5.86 5.99 13.27
N SER A 125 5.12 4.88 13.38
CA SER A 125 5.65 3.56 13.00
C SER A 125 4.73 2.85 12.02
N LEU A 126 5.36 2.08 11.13
CA LEU A 126 4.74 1.27 10.10
C LEU A 126 5.21 -0.16 10.26
N GLU A 127 4.27 -1.10 10.19
CA GLU A 127 4.55 -2.53 10.17
C GLU A 127 3.88 -3.15 8.94
N LYS A 128 4.67 -3.78 8.07
CA LYS A 128 4.18 -4.65 7.00
C LYS A 128 4.26 -6.08 7.48
N ARG A 129 3.14 -6.79 7.44
CA ARG A 129 3.02 -8.21 7.77
C ARG A 129 2.71 -9.01 6.51
N VAL A 130 3.42 -10.12 6.34
CA VAL A 130 3.15 -11.10 5.30
C VAL A 130 2.81 -12.43 5.96
N TYR A 131 1.57 -12.87 5.78
CA TYR A 131 1.05 -14.10 6.35
C TYR A 131 1.33 -15.28 5.42
N SER A 132 1.75 -16.42 5.98
CA SER A 132 2.06 -17.64 5.21
C SER A 132 0.82 -18.38 4.71
N LYS A 133 -0.35 -18.10 5.30
CA LYS A 133 -1.67 -18.59 4.87
C LYS A 133 -2.60 -17.38 4.79
N TYR A 134 -3.60 -17.46 3.90
CA TYR A 134 -4.63 -16.43 3.79
C TYR A 134 -5.39 -16.32 5.11
N THR A 135 -5.10 -15.29 5.90
CA THR A 135 -5.92 -14.93 7.05
C THR A 135 -7.11 -14.13 6.51
N ASN A 136 -8.28 -14.77 6.42
CA ASN A 136 -9.57 -14.08 6.34
C ASN A 136 -9.69 -13.21 7.59
N CYS A 137 -9.19 -11.99 7.53
CA CYS A 137 -9.42 -11.02 8.58
C CYS A 137 -10.73 -10.29 8.24
N ASN A 138 -11.85 -10.99 8.47
CA ASN A 138 -13.15 -10.36 8.65
C ASN A 138 -13.13 -9.45 9.88
#